data_AF-A0A7X2TK07-F1
#
_entry.id   AF-A0A7X2TK07-F1
#
_cell.length_a   1.000
_cell.length_b   1.000
_cell.length_c   1.000
_cell.angle_alpha   90.00
_cell.angle_beta   90.00
_cell.angle_gamma   90.00
#
_symmetry.space_group_name_H-M   'P 1'
#
loop_
_entity.id
_entity.type
_entity.pdbx_description
1 polymer ?
#
loop_
_entity_poly.entity_id
_entity_poly.type
_entity_poly.pdbx_seq_one_letter_code
_entity_poly.pdbx_strand_id
1 'polypeptide(L)' 'MTADDFNDWLDRTGLSGLQAAEALGIAKNSVVKYRREGAPRHIALACTAIYHNLGAWRKGHDQP' A
#
# COMPACT_ATOMS: atom_id res chain seq x y z
N MET A 1 -10.12 3.35 1.63
CA MET A 1 -10.13 2.42 2.77
C MET A 1 -10.17 3.23 4.05
N THR A 2 -10.76 2.69 5.10
CA THR A 2 -10.80 3.35 6.41
C THR A 2 -9.41 3.34 7.08
N ALA A 3 -9.26 4.04 8.20
CA ALA A 3 -8.03 3.97 8.98
C ALA A 3 -7.79 2.56 9.54
N ASP A 4 -8.84 1.88 9.99
CA ASP A 4 -8.78 0.52 10.52
C ASP A 4 -8.32 -0.46 9.44
N ASP A 5 -8.88 -0.39 8.24
CA ASP A 5 -8.45 -1.21 7.09
C ASP A 5 -6.96 -1.03 6.78
N PHE A 6 -6.46 0.22 6.86
CA PHE A 6 -5.06 0.52 6.56
C PHE A 6 -4.12 -0.01 7.64
N ASN A 7 -4.53 0.05 8.91
CA ASN A 7 -3.75 -0.52 10.01
C ASN A 7 -3.76 -2.07 9.94
N ASP A 8 -4.90 -2.72 9.66
CA ASP A 8 -4.96 -4.17 9.44
C ASP A 8 -4.05 -4.60 8.28
N TRP A 9 -4.01 -3.83 7.19
CA TRP A 9 -3.07 -4.08 6.10
C TRP A 9 -1.60 -3.98 6.53
N LEU A 10 -1.22 -2.99 7.34
CA LEU A 10 0.14 -2.88 7.88
C LEU A 10 0.49 -4.09 8.75
N ASP A 11 -0.43 -4.51 9.62
CA ASP A 11 -0.23 -5.64 10.51
C ASP A 11 -0.09 -6.96 9.74
N ARG A 12 -0.93 -7.17 8.71
CA ARG A 12 -0.87 -8.36 7.85
C ARG A 12 0.38 -8.42 6.97
N THR A 13 0.89 -7.28 6.53
CA THR A 13 2.11 -7.21 5.71
C THR A 13 3.38 -7.19 6.54
N GLY A 14 3.29 -6.86 7.84
CA GLY A 14 4.44 -6.72 8.74
C GLY A 14 5.35 -5.53 8.41
N LEU A 15 4.88 -4.60 7.58
CA LEU A 15 5.68 -3.45 7.14
C LEU A 15 5.72 -2.37 8.22
N SER A 16 6.93 -1.88 8.53
CA SER A 16 7.06 -0.63 9.28
C SER A 16 6.52 0.56 8.48
N GLY A 17 6.21 1.67 9.15
CA GLY A 17 5.73 2.87 8.46
C GLY A 17 6.70 3.42 7.40
N LEU A 18 8.01 3.18 7.57
CA LEU A 18 9.02 3.52 6.55
C LEU A 18 8.91 2.60 5.34
N GLN A 19 8.88 1.28 5.56
CA GLN A 19 8.79 0.31 4.48
C GLN A 19 7.47 0.43 3.71
N ALA A 20 6.38 0.72 4.41
CA ALA A 20 5.09 1.00 3.77
C ALA A 20 5.15 2.25 2.88
N ALA A 21 5.82 3.31 3.33
CA ALA A 21 6.02 4.52 2.53
C ALA A 21 6.84 4.23 1.26
N GLU A 22 7.91 3.45 1.38
CA GLU A 22 8.74 3.02 0.25
C GLU A 22 7.98 2.12 -0.72
N ALA A 23 7.26 1.11 -0.21
CA ALA A 23 6.48 0.18 -1.02
C ALA A 23 5.34 0.87 -1.79
N LEU A 24 4.71 1.89 -1.19
CA LEU A 24 3.64 2.68 -1.80
C LEU A 24 4.17 3.85 -2.64
N GLY A 25 5.46 4.18 -2.56
CA GLY A 25 6.05 5.34 -3.25
C GLY A 25 5.52 6.69 -2.74
N ILE A 26 5.22 6.79 -1.44
CA ILE A 26 4.64 8.00 -0.82
C ILE A 26 5.52 8.55 0.31
N ALA A 27 5.26 9.79 0.74
CA ALA A 27 5.92 10.37 1.89
C ALA A 27 5.52 9.68 3.21
N LYS A 28 6.46 9.58 4.17
CA LYS A 28 6.19 9.02 5.51
C LYS A 28 5.02 9.72 6.22
N ASN A 29 4.89 11.03 6.06
CA ASN A 29 3.79 11.80 6.63
C ASN A 29 2.42 11.38 6.09
N SER A 30 2.35 10.92 4.83
CA SER A 30 1.12 10.37 4.26
C SER A 30 0.74 9.06 4.94
N VAL A 31 1.70 8.19 5.28
CA VAL A 31 1.43 6.97 6.06
C VAL A 31 0.86 7.31 7.44
N VAL A 32 1.47 8.27 8.14
CA VAL A 32 0.96 8.74 9.45
C VAL A 32 -0.46 9.28 9.32
N LYS A 33 -0.74 10.05 8.27
CA LYS A 33 -2.09 10.56 7.99
C LYS A 33 -3.09 9.41 7.73
N TYR A 34 -2.74 8.45 6.89
CA TYR A 34 -3.65 7.34 6.52
C TYR A 34 -3.94 6.40 7.69
N ARG A 35 -3.00 6.22 8.62
CA ARG A 35 -3.26 5.48 9.87
C ARG A 35 -4.29 6.15 10.77
N ARG A 36 -4.56 7.46 10.62
CA ARG A 36 -5.51 8.23 11.43
C ARG A 36 -6.82 8.51 10.71
N GLU A 37 -6.74 8.86 9.43
CA GLU A 37 -7.88 9.37 8.64
C GLU A 37 -8.38 8.38 7.58
N GLY A 38 -7.64 7.30 7.33
CA GLY A 38 -7.87 6.40 6.21
C GLY A 38 -7.21 6.89 4.92
N ALA A 39 -7.17 6.01 3.93
CA ALA A 39 -6.45 6.26 2.69
C ALA A 39 -7.40 6.35 1.48
N PRO A 40 -7.08 7.19 0.49
CA PRO A 40 -7.88 7.32 -0.72
C PRO A 40 -7.87 6.04 -1.56
N ARG A 41 -8.84 5.92 -2.48
CA ARG A 41 -9.09 4.69 -3.27
C ARG A 41 -7.84 4.17 -4.01
N HIS A 42 -7.03 5.04 -4.60
CA HIS A 42 -5.84 4.62 -5.33
C HIS A 42 -4.78 3.99 -4.41
N ILE A 43 -4.64 4.45 -3.16
CA ILE A 43 -3.78 3.82 -2.16
C ILE A 43 -4.37 2.48 -1.70
N ALA A 44 -5.68 2.38 -1.55
CA ALA A 44 -6.34 1.10 -1.23
C ALA A 44 -6.04 0.04 -2.28
N LEU A 45 -6.14 0.39 -3.56
CA LEU A 45 -5.79 -0.52 -4.66
C LEU A 45 -4.31 -0.91 -4.63
N ALA A 46 -3.42 0.04 -4.34
CA ALA A 46 -1.98 -0.24 -4.22
C ALA A 46 -1.67 -1.18 -3.05
N CYS A 47 -2.30 -0.98 -1.88
CA CYS A 47 -2.18 -1.89 -0.73
C CYS A 47 -2.62 -3.31 -1.08
N THR A 48 -3.76 -3.46 -1.77
CA THR A 48 -4.24 -4.77 -2.27
C THR A 48 -3.22 -5.39 -3.23
N ALA A 49 -2.68 -4.62 -4.17
CA ALA A 49 -1.66 -5.11 -5.10
C ALA A 49 -0.42 -5.63 -4.36
N ILE A 50 0.09 -4.88 -3.38
CA ILE A 50 1.24 -5.29 -2.56
C ILE A 50 0.93 -6.56 -1.77
N TYR A 51 -0.23 -6.64 -1.13
CA TYR A 51 -0.63 -7.82 -0.32
C TYR A 51 -0.69 -9.10 -1.16
N HIS A 52 -1.14 -9.00 -2.41
CA HIS A 52 -1.21 -10.12 -3.35
C HIS A 52 0.08 -10.29 -4.19
N ASN A 53 1.16 -9.57 -3.89
CA ASN A 53 2.41 -9.56 -4.65
C ASN A 53 2.21 -9.27 -6.15
N LEU A 54 1.23 -8.42 -6.48
CA LEU A 54 0.99 -7.93 -7.83
C LEU A 54 2.02 -6.84 -8.16
N GLY A 55 2.85 -7.10 -9.16
CA GLY A 55 3.84 -6.14 -9.64
C GLY A 55 3.22 -4.95 -10.36
N ALA A 56 4.00 -3.88 -10.49
CA ALA A 56 3.63 -2.74 -11.32
C ALA A 56 3.39 -3.17 -12.78
N TRP A 57 2.42 -2.54 -13.43
CA TRP A 57 2.16 -2.74 -14.85
C TRP A 57 3.43 -2.44 -15.66
N ARG A 58 3.87 -3.39 -16.48
CA ARG A 58 4.99 -3.23 -17.41
C ARG A 58 4.49 -3.43 -18.83
N LYS A 59 4.93 -2.58 -19.76
CA LYS A 59 4.61 -2.71 -21.18
C LYS A 59 5.30 -3.97 -21.72
N GLY A 60 4.52 -4.99 -22.04
CA GLY A 60 4.98 -6.32 -22.45
C GLY A 60 4.75 -7.35 -21.35
N HIS A 61 3.50 -7.77 -21.14
CA HIS A 61 3.23 -9.06 -20.47
C HIS A 61 3.94 -10.13 -21.30
N ASP A 62 5.16 -10.45 -20.89
CA ASP A 62 6.03 -11.51 -21.39
C ASP A 62 5.34 -12.82 -21.05
N GLN A 63 4.47 -13.24 -21.97
CA GLN A 63 3.89 -14.56 -22.00
C GLN A 63 5.02 -15.48 -22.48
N PRO A 64 5.34 -16.57 -21.76
CA PRO A 64 6.37 -17.52 -22.19
C PRO A 64 6.05 -18.13 -23.57
#